data_AF-A0A7J8G0X2-F1
#
_entry.id   AF-A0A7J8G0X2-F1
#
_cell.length_a   1.000
_cell.length_b   1.000
_cell.length_c   1.000
_cell.angle_alpha   90.00
_cell.angle_beta   90.00
_cell.angle_gamma   90.00
#
_symmetry.space_group_name_H-M   'P 1'
#
loop_
_entity.id
_entity.type
_entity.pdbx_description
1 polymer ?
#
loop_
_entity_poly.entity_id
_entity_poly.type
_entity_poly.pdbx_seq_one_letter_code
_entity_poly.pdbx_strand_id
1 'polypeptide(L)'
;MFLLLHFVVLLDVKGFALTEGSTITPVCPEGYFPCGNLTKCLPRSFHCDGVNDCGDGADEDNCGDTSGWATIFGTIHGNADEVTFAPECFLTQHPRRCDCRGTELECVNAGLRSVPPTSGNVTLLSLKKNKIRSLPDKVFIKYTALRKIFLQHNCIRHISRKAFVGLHNLQILYLSHNCITALRPGLFKDLHQLAWL
;
A
#
# COMPACT_ATOMS: atom_id res chain seq x y z
N MET A 1 50.48 22.93 -45.51
CA MET A 1 48.99 22.91 -45.44
C MET A 1 48.60 23.51 -44.09
N PHE A 2 48.12 24.76 -44.11
CA PHE A 2 47.50 25.61 -43.05
C PHE A 2 48.16 25.68 -41.64
N LEU A 3 48.89 26.75 -41.29
CA LEU A 3 48.52 28.09 -40.76
C LEU A 3 48.27 28.17 -39.23
N LEU A 4 49.29 28.70 -38.52
CA LEU A 4 49.29 29.75 -37.47
C LEU A 4 48.03 29.98 -36.61
N LEU A 5 48.14 29.96 -35.27
CA LEU A 5 48.46 31.11 -34.40
C LEU A 5 48.28 30.81 -32.89
N HIS A 6 49.05 31.54 -32.08
CA HIS A 6 49.23 31.49 -30.63
C HIS A 6 48.12 32.21 -29.81
N PHE A 7 47.94 31.75 -28.57
CA PHE A 7 47.67 32.48 -27.29
C PHE A 7 46.23 32.81 -26.77
N VAL A 8 45.85 32.09 -25.69
CA VAL A 8 45.49 32.53 -24.31
C VAL A 8 44.09 33.11 -23.94
N VAL A 9 43.53 32.52 -22.86
CA VAL A 9 42.34 32.77 -21.96
C VAL A 9 40.91 32.74 -22.50
N LEU A 10 40.05 31.90 -21.93
CA LEU A 10 38.90 32.29 -21.07
C LEU A 10 38.04 31.07 -20.67
N LEU A 11 37.81 30.96 -19.35
CA LEU A 11 36.74 30.18 -18.75
C LEU A 11 35.41 30.64 -19.34
N ASP A 12 34.66 29.75 -19.97
CA ASP A 12 33.22 29.95 -20.19
C ASP A 12 32.54 28.60 -20.45
N VAL A 13 32.19 27.87 -19.37
CA VAL A 13 31.08 26.91 -19.45
C VAL A 13 29.81 27.74 -19.34
N LYS A 14 29.45 28.38 -20.45
CA LYS A 14 28.23 29.18 -20.58
C LYS A 14 27.07 28.21 -20.75
N GLY A 15 26.48 27.84 -19.61
CA GLY A 15 25.15 27.27 -19.53
C GLY A 15 24.14 28.17 -20.23
N PHE A 16 23.18 27.52 -20.87
CA PHE A 16 22.27 28.05 -21.87
C PHE A 16 21.41 29.23 -21.37
N ALA A 17 21.01 30.05 -22.33
CA ALA A 17 20.42 31.38 -22.16
C ALA A 17 19.10 31.42 -21.37
N LEU A 18 18.97 32.50 -20.60
CA LEU A 18 17.74 33.04 -20.04
C LEU A 18 16.76 33.41 -21.18
N THR A 19 15.50 33.00 -21.04
CA THR A 19 14.37 33.65 -21.71
C THR A 19 13.28 33.95 -20.69
N GLU A 20 13.08 35.25 -20.49
CA GLU A 20 11.89 35.98 -20.02
C GLU A 20 10.89 35.27 -19.09
N GLY A 21 10.85 35.74 -17.84
CA GLY A 21 9.65 35.68 -16.99
C GLY A 21 9.46 34.44 -16.12
N SER A 22 10.50 33.65 -15.85
CA SER A 22 10.38 32.41 -15.07
C SER A 22 11.04 32.57 -13.69
N THR A 23 10.24 32.42 -12.63
CA THR A 23 10.70 32.31 -11.25
C THR A 23 11.80 31.23 -11.14
N ILE A 24 12.95 31.58 -10.57
CA ILE A 24 14.02 30.64 -10.30
C ILE A 24 13.54 29.73 -9.18
N THR A 25 12.94 28.58 -9.50
CA THR A 25 12.65 27.56 -8.48
C THR A 25 13.98 26.91 -8.08
N PRO A 26 14.44 27.04 -6.83
CA PRO A 26 15.64 26.36 -6.37
C PRO A 26 15.44 24.85 -6.50
N VAL A 27 16.38 24.16 -7.14
CA VAL A 27 16.33 22.69 -7.27
C VAL A 27 16.85 22.10 -5.96
N CYS A 28 15.94 21.53 -5.16
CA CYS A 28 16.28 20.84 -3.92
C CYS A 28 16.44 19.33 -4.14
N PRO A 29 17.31 18.64 -3.38
CA PRO A 29 17.40 17.18 -3.38
C PRO A 29 16.08 16.51 -2.98
N GLU A 30 15.91 15.24 -3.35
CA GLU A 30 14.75 14.43 -2.94
C GLU A 30 14.53 14.47 -1.42
N GLY A 31 13.29 14.76 -1.01
CA GLY A 31 12.92 14.92 0.41
C GLY A 31 13.03 16.35 0.96
N TYR A 32 13.51 17.31 0.16
CA TYR A 32 13.58 18.73 0.53
C TYR A 32 12.71 19.58 -0.40
N PHE A 33 12.23 20.72 0.11
CA PHE A 33 11.47 21.70 -0.66
C PHE A 33 12.14 23.09 -0.58
N PRO A 34 12.01 23.91 -1.62
CA PRO A 34 12.56 25.26 -1.63
C PRO A 34 11.70 26.24 -0.83
N CYS A 35 12.34 27.12 -0.07
CA CYS A 35 11.69 28.27 0.56
C CYS A 35 11.40 29.36 -0.48
N GLY A 36 10.36 29.18 -1.30
CA GLY A 36 9.99 30.14 -2.34
C GLY A 36 11.14 30.45 -3.31
N ASN A 37 11.53 31.72 -3.37
CA ASN A 37 12.65 32.20 -4.20
C ASN A 37 14.01 32.23 -3.47
N LEU A 38 14.06 31.75 -2.23
CA LEU A 38 15.31 31.67 -1.47
C LEU A 38 16.11 30.44 -1.90
N THR A 39 17.44 30.52 -1.87
CA THR A 39 18.33 29.36 -2.12
C THR A 39 18.36 28.36 -0.95
N LYS A 40 17.42 28.46 0.00
CA LYS A 40 17.31 27.62 1.18
C LYS A 40 16.36 26.47 0.89
N CYS A 41 16.82 25.25 1.17
CA CYS A 41 16.01 24.05 1.08
C CYS A 41 15.73 23.54 2.50
N LEU A 42 14.46 23.26 2.81
CA LEU A 42 14.05 22.66 4.07
C LEU A 42 13.57 21.23 3.86
N PRO A 43 13.69 20.34 4.86
CA PRO A 43 13.09 19.01 4.77
C PRO A 43 11.58 19.12 4.60
N ARG A 44 10.96 18.23 3.83
CA ARG A 44 9.52 18.25 3.53
C ARG A 44 8.59 18.25 4.77
N SER A 45 9.09 17.89 5.94
CA SER A 45 8.35 17.95 7.21
C SER A 45 8.14 19.38 7.75
N PHE A 46 8.88 20.36 7.26
CA PHE A 46 8.83 21.78 7.66
C PHE A 46 7.90 22.60 6.76
N HIS A 47 7.08 21.94 5.93
CA HIS A 47 6.13 22.61 5.05
C HIS A 47 4.74 22.52 5.67
N CYS A 48 4.10 23.65 5.91
CA CYS A 48 2.82 23.75 6.61
C CYS A 48 2.86 23.06 7.98
N ASP A 49 3.89 23.28 8.78
CA ASP A 49 4.00 22.75 10.15
C ASP A 49 3.62 23.78 11.23
N GLY A 50 3.22 24.99 10.82
CA GLY A 50 2.80 26.09 11.68
C GLY A 50 3.96 26.92 12.22
N VAL A 51 5.19 26.68 11.77
CA VAL A 51 6.40 27.42 12.14
C VAL A 51 6.98 28.08 10.90
N ASN A 52 7.39 29.34 11.01
CA ASN A 52 8.11 30.02 9.93
C ASN A 52 9.60 29.66 9.99
N ASP A 53 9.95 28.52 9.39
CA ASP A 53 11.30 28.00 9.29
C ASP A 53 12.06 28.57 8.08
N CYS A 54 11.35 29.00 7.04
CA CYS A 54 11.97 29.70 5.91
C CYS A 54 12.48 31.10 6.30
N GLY A 55 11.82 31.75 7.26
CA GLY A 55 12.07 33.12 7.71
C GLY A 55 11.22 34.16 6.98
N ASP A 56 10.82 33.87 5.74
CA ASP A 56 9.91 34.68 4.92
C ASP A 56 8.46 34.17 4.91
N GLY A 57 8.18 33.04 5.58
CA GLY A 57 6.85 32.43 5.68
C GLY A 57 6.43 31.61 4.47
N ALA A 58 7.32 31.40 3.48
CA ALA A 58 7.00 30.68 2.24
C ALA A 58 6.64 29.20 2.46
N ASP A 59 7.13 28.61 3.55
CA ASP A 59 6.79 27.27 4.03
C ASP A 59 5.37 27.14 4.60
N GLU A 60 4.77 28.26 5.01
CA GLU A 60 3.44 28.33 5.63
C GLU A 60 2.39 29.00 4.72
N ASP A 61 2.79 29.37 3.51
CA ASP A 61 1.94 30.08 2.56
C ASP A 61 1.21 29.10 1.64
N ASN A 62 -0.05 29.42 1.30
CA ASN A 62 -0.90 28.60 0.41
C ASN A 62 -1.09 27.13 0.84
N CYS A 63 -1.20 26.87 2.15
CA CYS A 63 -1.60 25.56 2.72
C CYS A 63 -3.08 25.20 2.47
N GLY A 64 -3.66 25.66 1.36
CA GLY A 64 -5.06 25.52 0.97
C GLY A 64 -5.23 24.56 -0.20
N ASP A 65 -5.11 23.27 0.07
CA ASP A 65 -5.89 22.17 -0.53
C ASP A 65 -5.26 20.84 -0.08
N THR A 66 -6.07 20.01 0.57
CA THR A 66 -5.69 18.72 1.17
C THR A 66 -5.43 17.66 0.10
N SER A 67 -4.34 17.82 -0.65
CA SER A 67 -3.66 16.69 -1.28
C SER A 67 -2.84 15.97 -0.21
N GLY A 68 -3.51 15.16 0.60
CA GLY A 68 -2.88 14.09 1.39
C GLY A 68 -2.39 14.40 2.80
N TRP A 69 -2.79 15.53 3.42
CA TRP A 69 -2.37 15.87 4.80
C TRP A 69 -3.51 15.92 5.84
N ALA A 70 -4.75 15.59 5.44
CA ALA A 70 -5.89 15.48 6.35
C ALA A 70 -5.75 14.36 7.39
N THR A 71 -4.70 13.53 7.29
CA THR A 71 -4.38 12.51 8.30
C THR A 71 -3.43 13.02 9.39
N ILE A 72 -2.78 14.18 9.20
CA ILE A 72 -1.79 14.71 10.17
C ILE A 72 -2.38 15.85 11.03
N PHE A 73 -3.28 16.67 10.48
CA PHE A 73 -3.91 17.75 11.26
C PHE A 73 -5.05 17.32 12.19
N GLY A 74 -5.35 16.03 12.30
CA GLY A 74 -6.11 15.49 13.43
C GLY A 74 -5.31 15.51 14.75
N THR A 75 -3.99 15.73 14.69
CA THR A 75 -3.07 15.46 15.81
C THR A 75 -2.68 16.69 16.65
N ILE A 76 -3.05 17.93 16.29
CA ILE A 76 -2.54 19.11 17.03
C ILE A 76 -3.64 19.94 17.74
N HIS A 77 -4.93 19.81 17.40
CA HIS A 77 -6.00 20.55 18.12
C HIS A 77 -7.27 19.73 18.44
N GLY A 78 -7.13 18.43 18.71
CA GLY A 78 -8.21 17.58 19.19
C GLY A 78 -7.70 16.52 20.16
N ASN A 79 -8.18 16.59 21.40
CA ASN A 79 -8.01 15.66 22.53
C ASN A 79 -7.06 14.46 22.31
N ALA A 80 -5.92 14.45 23.01
CA ALA A 80 -4.87 13.42 22.94
C ALA A 80 -5.24 12.08 23.63
N ASP A 81 -6.46 11.60 23.42
CA ASP A 81 -6.87 10.25 23.79
C ASP A 81 -7.39 9.56 22.52
N GLU A 82 -6.55 8.70 21.95
CA GLU A 82 -6.83 7.77 20.83
C GLU A 82 -6.66 8.32 19.39
N VAL A 83 -5.42 8.70 19.04
CA VAL A 83 -4.97 8.72 17.64
C VAL A 83 -4.94 7.28 17.11
N THR A 84 -6.07 6.82 16.57
CA THR A 84 -6.10 5.60 15.77
C THR A 84 -5.44 5.90 14.42
N PHE A 85 -4.18 5.49 14.26
CA PHE A 85 -3.61 5.28 12.92
C PHE A 85 -4.51 4.25 12.23
N ALA A 86 -5.47 4.71 11.42
CA ALA A 86 -6.23 3.82 10.57
C ALA A 86 -5.20 3.07 9.71
N PRO A 87 -5.12 1.73 9.83
CA PRO A 87 -4.10 1.00 9.11
C PRO A 87 -4.39 1.12 7.62
N GLU A 88 -3.48 1.74 6.87
CA GLU A 88 -3.65 1.94 5.43
C GLU A 88 -3.93 0.59 4.75
N CYS A 89 -4.94 0.55 3.88
CA CYS A 89 -5.26 -0.62 3.07
C CYS A 89 -4.45 -0.56 1.76
N PHE A 90 -3.58 -1.55 1.54
CA PHE A 90 -2.74 -1.70 0.34
C PHE A 90 -3.40 -2.61 -0.73
N LEU A 91 -4.70 -2.87 -0.62
CA LEU A 91 -5.45 -3.66 -1.60
C LEU A 91 -6.17 -2.73 -2.56
N THR A 92 -5.99 -2.94 -3.87
CA THR A 92 -6.66 -2.14 -4.92
C THR A 92 -8.16 -2.44 -5.05
N GLN A 93 -8.60 -3.62 -4.60
CA GLN A 93 -9.99 -4.04 -4.66
C GLN A 93 -10.35 -5.01 -3.51
N HIS A 94 -11.45 -4.73 -2.84
CA HIS A 94 -12.07 -5.61 -1.84
C HIS A 94 -13.55 -5.26 -1.57
N PRO A 95 -14.37 -6.16 -0.98
CA PRO A 95 -15.76 -5.87 -0.65
C PRO A 95 -15.91 -4.87 0.50
N ARG A 96 -16.91 -3.98 0.42
CA ARG A 96 -17.23 -2.98 1.47
C ARG A 96 -17.61 -3.56 2.84
N ARG A 97 -17.95 -4.86 2.91
CA ARG A 97 -18.31 -5.56 4.16
C ARG A 97 -17.12 -6.23 4.83
N CYS A 98 -15.92 -5.99 4.32
CA CYS A 98 -14.68 -6.53 4.84
C CYS A 98 -13.85 -5.38 5.37
N ASP A 99 -13.16 -5.64 6.48
CA ASP A 99 -12.16 -4.75 7.04
C ASP A 99 -10.80 -5.05 6.42
N CYS A 100 -10.01 -4.00 6.17
CA CYS A 100 -8.73 -4.10 5.50
C CYS A 100 -7.65 -3.39 6.30
N ARG A 101 -6.53 -4.10 6.49
CA ARG A 101 -5.36 -3.58 7.20
C ARG A 101 -4.10 -4.03 6.46
N GLY A 102 -3.44 -3.09 5.78
CA GLY A 102 -2.31 -3.40 4.91
C GLY A 102 -2.72 -4.34 3.78
N THR A 103 -2.21 -5.57 3.80
CA THR A 103 -2.57 -6.64 2.83
C THR A 103 -3.44 -7.73 3.45
N GLU A 104 -3.97 -7.50 4.65
CA GLU A 104 -4.83 -8.43 5.37
C GLU A 104 -6.30 -8.03 5.16
N LEU A 105 -7.15 -9.02 4.86
CA LEU A 105 -8.58 -8.82 4.61
C LEU A 105 -9.43 -9.65 5.57
N GLU A 106 -10.22 -8.98 6.39
CA GLU A 106 -11.13 -9.55 7.39
C GLU A 106 -12.59 -9.39 7.00
N CYS A 107 -13.21 -10.45 6.50
CA CYS A 107 -14.63 -10.48 6.11
C CYS A 107 -15.47 -11.32 7.08
N VAL A 108 -15.49 -10.96 8.36
CA VAL A 108 -16.16 -11.74 9.40
C VAL A 108 -17.67 -11.47 9.41
N ASN A 109 -18.50 -12.51 9.39
CA ASN A 109 -19.96 -12.36 9.45
C ASN A 109 -20.55 -11.43 8.37
N ALA A 110 -19.92 -11.37 7.20
CA ALA A 110 -20.33 -10.51 6.09
C ALA A 110 -21.49 -11.10 5.25
N GLY A 111 -21.94 -12.32 5.60
CA GLY A 111 -23.00 -13.04 4.90
C GLY A 111 -22.56 -13.62 3.55
N LEU A 112 -21.25 -13.80 3.34
CA LEU A 112 -20.68 -14.27 2.08
C LEU A 112 -21.04 -15.74 1.80
N ARG A 113 -21.41 -16.04 0.56
CA ARG A 113 -21.74 -17.40 0.10
C ARG A 113 -20.60 -18.07 -0.67
N SER A 114 -19.59 -17.28 -1.05
CA SER A 114 -18.39 -17.69 -1.78
C SER A 114 -17.21 -16.80 -1.37
N VAL A 115 -16.01 -17.20 -1.78
CA VAL A 115 -14.80 -16.38 -1.66
C VAL A 115 -14.98 -15.12 -2.54
N PRO A 116 -14.90 -13.91 -1.97
CA PRO A 116 -15.09 -12.69 -2.74
C PRO A 116 -13.89 -12.39 -3.65
N PRO A 117 -14.08 -11.71 -4.78
CA PRO A 117 -12.98 -11.21 -5.59
C PRO A 117 -12.24 -10.09 -4.84
N THR A 118 -10.95 -10.28 -4.59
CA THR A 118 -10.07 -9.24 -4.02
C THR A 118 -8.72 -9.17 -4.75
N SER A 119 -7.86 -8.23 -4.36
CA SER A 119 -6.52 -8.06 -4.91
C SER A 119 -5.64 -9.31 -4.72
N GLY A 120 -4.74 -9.56 -5.68
CA GLY A 120 -3.88 -10.75 -5.69
C GLY A 120 -2.76 -10.72 -4.64
N ASN A 121 -2.40 -9.53 -4.16
CA ASN A 121 -1.37 -9.31 -3.13
C ASN A 121 -1.85 -9.55 -1.69
N VAL A 122 -3.06 -10.07 -1.50
CA VAL A 122 -3.60 -10.36 -0.15
C VAL A 122 -2.77 -11.44 0.54
N THR A 123 -2.37 -11.19 1.78
CA THR A 123 -1.50 -12.10 2.57
C THR A 123 -2.29 -12.90 3.61
N LEU A 124 -3.39 -12.33 4.11
CA LEU A 124 -4.33 -12.95 5.03
C LEU A 124 -5.75 -12.77 4.51
N LEU A 125 -6.50 -13.87 4.38
CA LEU A 125 -7.90 -13.84 4.01
C LEU A 125 -8.76 -14.54 5.07
N SER A 126 -9.49 -13.74 5.85
CA SER A 126 -10.39 -14.23 6.89
C SER A 126 -11.83 -14.19 6.41
N LEU A 127 -12.40 -15.38 6.20
CA LEU A 127 -13.80 -15.61 5.77
C LEU A 127 -14.58 -16.36 6.85
N LYS A 128 -14.15 -16.27 8.11
CA LYS A 128 -14.79 -16.94 9.25
C LYS A 128 -16.22 -16.45 9.47
N LYS A 129 -17.08 -17.31 10.01
CA LYS A 129 -18.49 -17.01 10.33
C LYS A 129 -19.31 -16.54 9.12
N ASN A 130 -19.11 -17.13 7.94
CA ASN A 130 -19.88 -16.81 6.74
C ASN A 130 -20.84 -17.97 6.36
N LYS A 131 -21.39 -17.93 5.15
CA LYS A 131 -22.36 -18.90 4.63
C LYS A 131 -21.78 -19.68 3.43
N ILE A 132 -20.46 -19.88 3.41
CA ILE A 132 -19.76 -20.58 2.31
C ILE A 132 -20.06 -22.07 2.42
N ARG A 133 -20.49 -22.67 1.30
CA ARG A 133 -20.89 -24.10 1.23
C ARG A 133 -19.94 -24.97 0.42
N SER A 134 -19.18 -24.37 -0.47
CA SER A 134 -18.23 -25.08 -1.33
C SER A 134 -17.04 -24.22 -1.72
N LEU A 135 -15.92 -24.88 -1.98
CA LEU A 135 -14.71 -24.29 -2.54
C LEU A 135 -14.47 -24.89 -3.94
N PRO A 136 -14.75 -24.12 -5.02
CA PRO A 136 -14.59 -24.62 -6.38
C PRO A 136 -13.12 -24.69 -6.82
N ASP A 137 -12.88 -25.27 -8.00
CA ASP A 137 -11.56 -25.35 -8.63
C ASP A 137 -10.89 -23.98 -8.71
N LYS A 138 -9.60 -23.90 -8.34
CA LYS A 138 -8.74 -22.72 -8.52
C LYS A 138 -9.27 -21.45 -7.86
N VAL A 139 -10.14 -21.54 -6.85
CA VAL A 139 -10.76 -20.37 -6.19
C VAL A 139 -9.73 -19.42 -5.57
N PHE A 140 -8.56 -19.92 -5.17
CA PHE A 140 -7.48 -19.11 -4.59
C PHE A 140 -6.28 -18.88 -5.52
N ILE A 141 -6.34 -19.29 -6.80
CA ILE A 141 -5.16 -19.35 -7.69
C ILE A 141 -4.46 -18.00 -7.90
N LYS A 142 -5.22 -16.89 -7.84
CA LYS A 142 -4.66 -15.54 -8.04
C LYS A 142 -3.95 -14.98 -6.81
N TYR A 143 -4.09 -15.61 -5.66
CA TYR A 143 -3.59 -15.10 -4.38
C TYR A 143 -2.25 -15.75 -4.02
N THR A 144 -1.23 -15.52 -4.84
CA THR A 144 0.09 -16.15 -4.70
C THR A 144 0.85 -15.73 -3.44
N ALA A 145 0.46 -14.58 -2.86
CA ALA A 145 1.02 -14.04 -1.62
C ALA A 145 0.31 -14.57 -0.35
N LEU A 146 -0.76 -15.37 -0.47
CA LEU A 146 -1.51 -15.85 0.70
C LEU A 146 -0.66 -16.72 1.61
N ARG A 147 -0.64 -16.34 2.88
CA ARG A 147 0.01 -17.07 3.98
C ARG A 147 -1.00 -17.66 4.95
N LYS A 148 -2.16 -17.01 5.13
CA LYS A 148 -3.16 -17.41 6.12
C LYS A 148 -4.56 -17.37 5.52
N ILE A 149 -5.29 -18.48 5.63
CA ILE A 149 -6.70 -18.58 5.24
C ILE A 149 -7.51 -19.06 6.45
N PHE A 150 -8.55 -18.30 6.80
CA PHE A 150 -9.48 -18.64 7.87
C PHE A 150 -10.89 -18.89 7.30
N LEU A 151 -11.36 -20.13 7.35
CA LEU A 151 -12.66 -20.56 6.81
C LEU A 151 -13.56 -21.19 7.88
N GLN A 152 -13.20 -21.09 9.15
CA GLN A 152 -13.93 -21.69 10.25
C GLN A 152 -15.33 -21.11 10.44
N HIS A 153 -16.24 -21.90 11.01
CA HIS A 153 -17.64 -21.53 11.22
C HIS A 153 -18.35 -21.13 9.91
N ASN A 154 -18.15 -21.93 8.88
CA ASN A 154 -18.96 -21.91 7.66
C ASN A 154 -19.77 -23.22 7.60
N CYS A 155 -20.30 -23.59 6.45
CA CYS A 155 -20.83 -24.94 6.22
C CYS A 155 -20.28 -25.53 4.93
N ILE A 156 -18.95 -25.47 4.79
CA ILE A 156 -18.26 -26.03 3.64
C ILE A 156 -18.45 -27.54 3.67
N ARG A 157 -19.16 -28.08 2.68
CA ARG A 157 -19.41 -29.52 2.51
C ARG A 157 -18.56 -30.12 1.40
N HIS A 158 -18.28 -29.32 0.37
CA HIS A 158 -17.58 -29.76 -0.83
C HIS A 158 -16.34 -28.90 -1.08
N ILE A 159 -15.17 -29.52 -1.06
CA ILE A 159 -13.90 -28.89 -1.44
C ILE A 159 -13.39 -29.60 -2.69
N SER A 160 -13.18 -28.83 -3.76
CA SER A 160 -12.56 -29.36 -4.97
C SER A 160 -11.12 -29.80 -4.70
N ARG A 161 -10.66 -30.87 -5.36
CA ARG A 161 -9.26 -31.32 -5.35
C ARG A 161 -8.28 -30.25 -5.84
N LYS A 162 -8.77 -29.25 -6.59
CA LYS A 162 -7.97 -28.14 -7.13
C LYS A 162 -8.24 -26.80 -6.43
N ALA A 163 -8.92 -26.80 -5.27
CA ALA A 163 -9.28 -25.56 -4.58
C ALA A 163 -8.04 -24.76 -4.13
N PHE A 164 -7.02 -25.46 -3.61
CA PHE A 164 -5.81 -24.86 -3.03
C PHE A 164 -4.57 -24.95 -3.93
N VAL A 165 -4.76 -25.17 -5.23
CA VAL A 165 -3.64 -25.25 -6.20
C VAL A 165 -2.92 -23.90 -6.30
N GLY A 166 -1.59 -23.94 -6.33
CA GLY A 166 -0.73 -22.76 -6.46
C GLY A 166 -0.46 -21.98 -5.16
N LEU A 167 -1.01 -22.42 -4.02
CA LEU A 167 -0.82 -21.77 -2.72
C LEU A 167 0.47 -22.22 -2.01
N HIS A 168 1.61 -22.05 -2.70
CA HIS A 168 2.91 -22.55 -2.23
C HIS A 168 3.41 -21.88 -0.95
N ASN A 169 2.95 -20.66 -0.66
CA ASN A 169 3.34 -19.87 0.52
C ASN A 169 2.37 -19.99 1.70
N LEU A 170 1.32 -20.82 1.58
CA LEU A 170 0.30 -20.92 2.61
C LEU A 170 0.85 -21.64 3.85
N GLN A 171 0.79 -20.97 4.99
CA GLN A 171 1.31 -21.43 6.27
C GLN A 171 0.20 -21.92 7.21
N ILE A 172 -0.95 -21.25 7.16
CA ILE A 172 -2.07 -21.51 8.07
C ILE A 172 -3.35 -21.64 7.26
N LEU A 173 -4.05 -22.77 7.44
CA LEU A 173 -5.37 -23.01 6.86
C LEU A 173 -6.31 -23.50 7.96
N TYR A 174 -7.29 -22.70 8.38
CA TYR A 174 -8.30 -23.14 9.34
C TYR A 174 -9.58 -23.58 8.64
N LEU A 175 -9.92 -24.87 8.77
CA LEU A 175 -11.17 -25.47 8.26
C LEU A 175 -12.13 -25.95 9.36
N SER A 176 -11.82 -25.73 10.64
CA SER A 176 -12.62 -26.19 11.77
C SER A 176 -14.06 -25.66 11.74
N HIS A 177 -15.00 -26.36 12.39
CA HIS A 177 -16.41 -25.98 12.43
C HIS A 177 -17.01 -25.72 11.03
N ASN A 178 -16.86 -26.72 10.15
CA ASN A 178 -17.48 -26.79 8.83
C ASN A 178 -18.30 -28.08 8.69
N CYS A 179 -18.95 -28.27 7.54
CA CYS A 179 -19.77 -29.44 7.22
C CYS A 179 -18.97 -30.51 6.43
N ILE A 180 -17.65 -30.56 6.63
CA ILE A 180 -16.74 -31.44 5.89
C ILE A 180 -16.84 -32.85 6.49
N THR A 181 -17.24 -33.82 5.67
CA THR A 181 -17.32 -35.23 6.09
C THR A 181 -16.11 -36.04 5.66
N ALA A 182 -15.42 -35.63 4.59
CA ALA A 182 -14.22 -36.30 4.09
C ALA A 182 -13.35 -35.32 3.28
N LEU A 183 -12.02 -35.53 3.35
CA LEU A 183 -11.04 -34.83 2.53
C LEU A 183 -10.46 -35.79 1.49
N ARG A 184 -10.30 -35.32 0.26
CA ARG A 184 -9.78 -36.14 -0.83
C ARG A 184 -8.24 -36.20 -0.79
N PRO A 185 -7.62 -37.34 -1.12
CA PRO A 185 -6.17 -37.44 -1.24
C PRO A 185 -5.59 -36.42 -2.23
N GLY A 186 -4.43 -35.86 -1.89
CA GLY A 186 -3.73 -34.87 -2.73
C GLY A 186 -4.35 -33.47 -2.73
N LEU A 187 -5.37 -33.19 -1.91
CA LEU A 187 -5.99 -31.86 -1.81
C LEU A 187 -4.99 -30.76 -1.39
N PHE A 188 -4.00 -31.12 -0.58
CA PHE A 188 -3.02 -30.20 0.01
C PHE A 188 -1.62 -30.33 -0.61
N LYS A 189 -1.49 -30.98 -1.78
CA LYS A 189 -0.19 -31.33 -2.37
C LYS A 189 0.74 -30.14 -2.67
N ASP A 190 0.17 -28.97 -2.95
CA ASP A 190 0.91 -27.76 -3.32
C ASP A 190 1.24 -26.87 -2.09
N LEU A 191 0.74 -27.24 -0.90
CA LEU A 191 0.86 -26.45 0.34
C LEU A 191 2.17 -26.76 1.07
N HIS A 192 3.30 -26.48 0.43
CA HIS A 192 4.63 -26.87 0.91
C HIS A 192 5.07 -26.18 2.22
N GLN A 193 4.48 -25.03 2.54
CA GLN A 193 4.81 -24.23 3.72
C GLN A 193 3.78 -24.40 4.86
N LEU A 194 2.84 -25.35 4.73
CA LEU A 194 1.75 -25.51 5.67
C LEU A 194 2.27 -25.99 7.03
N ALA A 195 2.11 -25.16 8.04
CA ALA A 195 2.47 -25.44 9.43
C ALA A 195 1.25 -25.77 10.29
N TRP A 196 0.05 -25.29 9.91
CA TRP A 196 -1.19 -25.48 10.67
C TRP A 196 -2.40 -25.73 9.77
N LEU A 197 -3.21 -26.75 10.11
CA LEU A 197 -4.43 -27.17 9.42
C LEU A 197 -5.62 -27.35 10.40
#